data_AF-A0A0B5FNF8-F1
#
_entry.id   AF-A0A0B5FNF8-F1
#
_cell.length_a   1.000
_cell.length_b   1.000
_cell.length_c   1.000
_cell.angle_alpha   90.00
_cell.angle_beta   90.00
_cell.angle_gamma   90.00
#
_symmetry.space_group_name_H-M   'P 1'
#
loop_
_entity.id
_entity.type
_entity.pdbx_description
1 polymer ?
#
loop_
_entity_poly.entity_id
_entity_poly.type
_entity_poly.pdbx_seq_one_letter_code
_entity_poly.pdbx_strand_id
1 'polypeptide(L)'
;MAEVERCIFSAAFDGELPAEVGRVYLGAEFCCWLVPPARQLVSEIASVHHLGRPVSVVLPVLNEFFLPQLQTALSTLCPFLKDDDEIVISDWGALDPVRSCCPGVEVVAGRVLSGQKRGPQALSLDESSDTAGYFRRSRWHSEAMAAMLRDLGIFRVELDNPGQGVAPLPPGLRGTLHTPYAFVTSSRNCPWRTSGSTAACRGPCGEVFRLDAAPLEAPLLQRGNTQFVEKRGLPADPSSLGIDRVVFHPSLPR
;
A
#
# COMPACT_ATOMS: atom_id res chain seq x y z
N MET A 1 -25.57 7.36 0.61
CA MET A 1 -24.28 6.73 0.98
C MET A 1 -23.24 7.35 0.08
N ALA A 2 -22.09 7.78 0.61
CA ALA A 2 -21.02 8.29 -0.25
C ALA A 2 -20.51 7.16 -1.15
N GLU A 3 -20.29 7.45 -2.43
CA GLU A 3 -19.75 6.47 -3.36
C GLU A 3 -18.29 6.15 -3.00
N VAL A 4 -17.91 4.87 -3.06
CA VAL A 4 -16.54 4.43 -2.78
C VAL A 4 -15.62 4.90 -3.92
N GLU A 5 -14.61 5.71 -3.58
CA GLU A 5 -13.61 6.20 -4.52
C GLU A 5 -12.85 5.02 -5.13
N ARG A 6 -12.79 4.94 -6.47
CA ARG A 6 -12.02 3.94 -7.19
C ARG A 6 -10.67 4.50 -7.57
N CYS A 7 -9.61 3.78 -7.24
CA CYS A 7 -8.24 4.17 -7.52
C CYS A 7 -7.53 3.08 -8.31
N ILE A 8 -6.47 3.46 -9.01
CA ILE A 8 -5.58 2.50 -9.69
C ILE A 8 -4.16 2.65 -9.18
N PHE A 9 -3.47 1.54 -8.97
CA PHE A 9 -2.04 1.52 -8.74
C PHE A 9 -1.31 1.35 -10.06
N SER A 10 -0.53 2.35 -10.44
CA SER A 10 0.25 2.32 -11.67
C SER A 10 1.73 2.19 -11.36
N ALA A 11 2.35 1.13 -11.89
CA ALA A 11 3.81 0.95 -11.81
C ALA A 11 4.55 1.86 -12.83
N ALA A 12 3.87 2.28 -13.89
CA ALA A 12 4.34 3.22 -14.88
C ALA A 12 3.09 3.81 -15.56
N PHE A 13 2.84 5.11 -15.37
CA PHE A 13 1.66 5.75 -15.93
C PHE A 13 1.87 6.02 -17.42
N ASP A 14 0.95 5.53 -18.26
CA ASP A 14 1.03 5.59 -19.72
C ASP A 14 0.19 6.71 -20.34
N GLY A 15 -0.49 7.52 -19.52
CA GLY A 15 -1.29 8.66 -19.96
C GLY A 15 -2.77 8.37 -20.13
N GLU A 16 -3.21 7.13 -19.98
CA GLU A 16 -4.62 6.75 -20.09
C GLU A 16 -5.19 6.35 -18.72
N LEU A 17 -6.44 6.74 -18.47
CA LEU A 17 -7.12 6.44 -17.23
C LEU A 17 -8.61 6.17 -17.49
N PRO A 18 -9.18 5.06 -16.99
CA PRO A 18 -10.63 4.86 -17.03
C PRO A 18 -11.37 6.00 -16.32
N ALA A 19 -12.51 6.42 -16.87
CA ALA A 19 -13.23 7.60 -16.40
C ALA A 19 -13.66 7.51 -14.92
N GLU A 20 -13.95 6.29 -14.46
CA GLU A 20 -14.37 5.95 -13.11
C GLU A 20 -13.25 6.01 -12.06
N VAL A 21 -11.98 6.13 -12.49
CA VAL A 21 -10.86 6.21 -11.54
C VAL A 21 -10.74 7.65 -11.04
N GLY A 22 -10.91 7.83 -9.73
CA GLY A 22 -10.82 9.11 -9.04
C GLY A 22 -9.40 9.51 -8.65
N ARG A 23 -8.46 8.56 -8.53
CA ARG A 23 -7.09 8.81 -8.05
C ARG A 23 -6.08 7.77 -8.55
N VAL A 24 -4.83 8.19 -8.74
CA VAL A 24 -3.74 7.32 -9.20
C VAL A 24 -2.68 7.18 -8.13
N TYR A 25 -2.28 5.93 -7.85
CA TYR A 25 -1.18 5.60 -6.96
C TYR A 25 0.09 5.42 -7.78
N LEU A 26 1.16 6.12 -7.39
CA LEU A 26 2.45 6.14 -8.08
C LEU A 26 3.58 5.84 -7.09
N GLY A 27 4.50 4.94 -7.43
CA GLY A 27 5.65 4.61 -6.58
C GLY A 27 5.76 3.12 -6.28
N ALA A 28 6.22 2.78 -5.07
CA ALA A 28 6.47 1.40 -4.66
C ALA A 28 6.09 1.18 -3.19
N GLU A 29 5.42 0.08 -2.86
CA GLU A 29 4.99 -0.26 -1.49
C GLU A 29 6.04 -1.07 -0.71
N PHE A 30 6.76 -1.97 -1.38
CA PHE A 30 7.50 -3.03 -0.67
C PHE A 30 9.02 -2.92 -0.74
N CYS A 31 9.56 -2.47 -1.87
CA CYS A 31 11.01 -2.49 -2.12
C CYS A 31 11.57 -1.08 -2.35
N CYS A 32 12.44 -0.63 -1.46
CA CYS A 32 13.16 0.65 -1.60
C CYS A 32 14.03 0.75 -2.86
N TRP A 33 14.40 -0.36 -3.49
CA TRP A 33 15.14 -0.36 -4.77
C TRP A 33 14.24 -0.14 -5.99
N LEU A 34 12.91 -0.19 -5.83
CA LEU A 34 11.95 0.00 -6.91
C LEU A 34 11.28 1.36 -6.90
N VAL A 35 11.71 2.25 -5.99
CA VAL A 35 11.28 3.66 -6.03
C VAL A 35 11.66 4.24 -7.38
N PRO A 36 10.70 4.72 -8.19
CA PRO A 36 11.03 5.34 -9.47
C PRO A 36 11.89 6.59 -9.25
N PRO A 37 12.78 6.95 -10.20
CA PRO A 37 13.55 8.18 -10.10
C PRO A 37 12.63 9.39 -9.91
N ALA A 38 13.02 10.35 -9.05
CA ALA A 38 12.15 11.49 -8.71
C ALA A 38 11.66 12.28 -9.94
N ARG A 39 12.52 12.46 -10.96
CA ARG A 39 12.14 13.11 -12.23
C ARG A 39 11.02 12.38 -12.99
N GLN A 40 10.97 11.04 -12.89
CA GLN A 40 9.93 10.24 -13.50
C GLN A 40 8.61 10.46 -12.75
N LEU A 41 8.64 10.36 -11.41
CA LEU A 41 7.46 10.64 -10.59
C LEU A 41 6.91 12.04 -10.83
N VAL A 42 7.76 13.07 -10.92
CA VAL A 42 7.32 14.43 -11.25
C VAL A 42 6.58 14.49 -12.59
N SER A 43 7.07 13.80 -13.62
CA SER A 43 6.42 13.75 -14.93
C SER A 43 5.07 13.00 -14.87
N GLU A 44 5.01 11.90 -14.12
CA GLU A 44 3.78 11.11 -13.96
C GLU A 44 2.73 11.89 -13.15
N ILE A 45 3.13 12.57 -12.07
CA ILE A 45 2.28 13.45 -11.26
C ILE A 45 1.68 14.55 -12.14
N ALA A 46 2.52 15.25 -12.92
CA ALA A 46 2.06 16.29 -13.83
C ALA A 46 1.05 15.76 -14.87
N SER A 47 1.25 14.53 -15.35
CA SER A 47 0.35 13.89 -16.31
C SER A 47 -1.00 13.53 -15.68
N VAL A 48 -1.01 12.96 -14.47
CA VAL A 48 -2.25 12.65 -13.74
C VAL A 48 -3.00 13.93 -13.38
N HIS A 49 -2.28 14.98 -12.98
CA HIS A 49 -2.85 16.30 -12.72
C HIS A 49 -3.47 16.94 -13.96
N HIS A 50 -2.88 16.75 -15.15
CA HIS A 50 -3.45 17.25 -16.40
C HIS A 50 -4.80 16.59 -16.72
N LEU A 51 -5.00 15.36 -16.26
CA LEU A 51 -6.28 14.65 -16.33
C LEU A 51 -7.28 15.06 -15.23
N GLY A 52 -6.91 16.03 -14.37
CA GLY A 52 -7.76 16.50 -13.28
C GLY A 52 -7.99 15.42 -12.23
N ARG A 53 -6.96 14.64 -11.90
CA ARG A 53 -6.99 13.62 -10.86
C ARG A 53 -5.88 13.88 -9.82
N PRO A 54 -6.13 13.64 -8.53
CA PRO A 54 -5.10 13.64 -7.50
C PRO A 54 -4.22 12.38 -7.56
N VAL A 55 -3.06 12.45 -6.92
CA VAL A 55 -2.12 11.36 -6.78
C VAL A 55 -1.94 10.89 -5.33
N SER A 56 -1.65 9.61 -5.16
CA SER A 56 -1.04 9.07 -3.93
C SER A 56 0.38 8.65 -4.25
N VAL A 57 1.37 9.36 -3.72
CA VAL A 57 2.77 8.98 -3.87
C VAL A 57 3.12 7.93 -2.82
N VAL A 58 3.54 6.76 -3.26
CA VAL A 58 3.73 5.59 -2.40
C VAL A 58 5.22 5.37 -2.13
N LEU A 59 5.56 5.41 -0.84
CA LEU A 59 6.90 5.18 -0.34
C LEU A 59 7.02 3.78 0.27
N PRO A 60 8.09 3.03 -0.07
CA PRO A 60 8.18 1.63 0.29
C PRO A 60 8.71 1.42 1.70
N VAL A 61 8.75 0.16 2.12
CA VAL A 61 9.56 -0.26 3.27
C VAL A 61 11.02 0.17 3.06
N LEU A 62 11.58 0.86 4.05
CA LEU A 62 12.87 1.51 3.93
C LEU A 62 14.02 0.66 4.50
N ASN A 63 15.21 0.94 3.99
CA ASN A 63 16.44 0.66 4.71
C ASN A 63 17.05 2.00 5.11
N GLU A 64 17.74 2.07 6.25
CA GLU A 64 18.33 3.29 6.77
C GLU A 64 19.25 3.98 5.76
N PHE A 65 20.02 3.21 4.98
CA PHE A 65 20.91 3.76 3.95
C PHE A 65 20.16 4.47 2.80
N PHE A 66 18.85 4.27 2.67
CA PHE A 66 17.99 4.93 1.67
C PHE A 66 17.43 6.27 2.13
N LEU A 67 17.53 6.62 3.41
CA LEU A 67 16.96 7.85 3.94
C LEU A 67 17.51 9.12 3.25
N PRO A 68 18.82 9.26 2.96
CA PRO A 68 19.32 10.44 2.23
C PRO A 68 18.75 10.57 0.81
N GLN A 69 18.60 9.44 0.11
CA GLN A 69 18.03 9.39 -1.24
C GLN A 69 16.54 9.71 -1.20
N LEU A 70 15.82 9.23 -0.19
CA LEU A 70 14.43 9.56 0.04
C LEU A 70 14.25 11.06 0.26
N GLN A 71 15.04 11.69 1.13
CA GLN A 71 14.98 13.14 1.38
C GLN A 71 15.27 13.97 0.11
N THR A 72 16.22 13.51 -0.70
CA THR A 72 16.54 14.15 -1.99
C THR A 72 15.37 14.02 -2.97
N ALA A 73 14.77 12.83 -3.06
CA ALA A 73 13.60 12.59 -3.90
C ALA A 73 12.40 13.43 -3.45
N LEU A 74 12.10 13.46 -2.14
CA LEU A 74 11.04 14.26 -1.55
C LEU A 74 11.23 15.74 -1.89
N SER A 75 12.40 16.32 -1.61
CA SER A 75 12.69 17.72 -1.96
C SER A 75 12.50 18.05 -3.44
N THR A 76 12.65 17.05 -4.33
CA THR A 76 12.41 17.21 -5.77
C THR A 76 10.93 17.11 -6.13
N LEU A 77 10.16 16.24 -5.48
CA LEU A 77 8.75 15.96 -5.83
C LEU A 77 7.75 16.86 -5.09
N CYS A 78 8.02 17.27 -3.84
CA CYS A 78 7.08 18.05 -3.03
C CYS A 78 6.56 19.33 -3.72
N PRO A 79 7.39 20.10 -4.48
CA PRO A 79 6.91 21.30 -5.17
C PRO A 79 5.81 21.06 -6.23
N PHE A 80 5.62 19.81 -6.64
CA PHE A 80 4.64 19.42 -7.64
C PHE A 80 3.37 18.79 -7.05
N LEU A 81 3.33 18.58 -5.72
CA LEU A 81 2.15 18.07 -5.04
C LEU A 81 1.13 19.19 -4.80
N LYS A 82 -0.14 18.85 -4.91
CA LYS A 82 -1.30 19.72 -4.64
C LYS A 82 -1.97 19.35 -3.32
N ASP A 83 -2.89 20.18 -2.87
CA ASP A 83 -3.61 20.01 -1.59
C ASP A 83 -4.40 18.70 -1.50
N ASP A 84 -4.83 18.14 -2.63
CA ASP A 84 -5.58 16.88 -2.73
C ASP A 84 -4.69 15.65 -2.97
N ASP A 85 -3.38 15.85 -3.12
CA ASP A 85 -2.39 14.79 -3.17
C ASP A 85 -2.01 14.31 -1.76
N GLU A 86 -1.54 13.08 -1.69
CA GLU A 86 -1.17 12.45 -0.42
C GLU A 86 0.10 11.61 -0.58
N ILE A 87 0.78 11.35 0.54
CA ILE A 87 1.93 10.45 0.60
C ILE A 87 1.58 9.24 1.45
N VAL A 88 1.63 8.07 0.85
CA VAL A 88 1.44 6.79 1.50
C VAL A 88 2.79 6.27 1.99
N ILE A 89 2.94 6.08 3.31
CA ILE A 89 4.16 5.53 3.91
C ILE A 89 4.00 4.05 4.24
N SER A 90 4.96 3.22 3.81
CA SER A 90 5.02 1.80 4.19
C SER A 90 6.03 1.51 5.31
N ASP A 91 6.73 2.55 5.78
CA ASP A 91 7.69 2.50 6.89
C ASP A 91 7.56 3.76 7.76
N TRP A 92 7.62 3.59 9.09
CA TRP A 92 7.57 4.73 10.01
C TRP A 92 8.77 5.66 9.86
N GLY A 93 9.92 5.17 9.38
CA GLY A 93 11.09 5.98 9.10
C GLY A 93 10.91 7.01 7.98
N ALA A 94 9.81 6.91 7.20
CA ALA A 94 9.45 7.90 6.20
C ALA A 94 8.74 9.14 6.76
N LEU A 95 8.14 9.04 7.96
CA LEU A 95 7.23 10.07 8.48
C LEU A 95 7.91 11.43 8.67
N ASP A 96 9.04 11.45 9.38
CA ASP A 96 9.77 12.70 9.65
C ASP A 96 10.34 13.33 8.36
N PRO A 97 10.99 12.56 7.45
CA PRO A 97 11.37 13.08 6.14
C PRO A 97 10.21 13.69 5.35
N VAL A 98 9.05 13.02 5.30
CA VAL A 98 7.88 13.52 4.56
C VAL A 98 7.38 14.82 5.16
N ARG A 99 7.22 14.89 6.48
CA ARG A 99 6.76 16.13 7.15
C ARG A 99 7.72 17.29 6.99
N SER A 100 9.02 17.01 6.95
CA SER A 100 10.06 18.02 6.77
C SER A 100 10.08 18.56 5.33
N CYS A 101 10.04 17.67 4.34
CA CYS A 101 10.15 18.04 2.93
C CYS A 101 8.83 18.52 2.29
N CYS A 102 7.71 17.90 2.67
CA CYS A 102 6.37 18.14 2.11
C CYS A 102 5.39 18.61 3.21
N PRO A 103 5.64 19.76 3.88
CA PRO A 103 4.75 20.23 4.94
C PRO A 103 3.34 20.47 4.41
N GLY A 104 2.34 19.95 5.13
CA GLY A 104 0.92 20.11 4.79
C GLY A 104 0.33 19.02 3.90
N VAL A 105 1.15 18.17 3.27
CA VAL A 105 0.65 17.03 2.49
C VAL A 105 0.08 15.96 3.42
N GLU A 106 -1.09 15.41 3.11
CA GLU A 106 -1.72 14.34 3.90
C GLU A 106 -0.81 13.10 3.89
N VAL A 107 -0.53 12.57 5.09
CA VAL A 107 0.22 11.31 5.24
C VAL A 107 -0.76 10.17 5.51
N VAL A 108 -0.62 9.11 4.75
CA VAL A 108 -1.46 7.90 4.83
C VAL A 108 -0.61 6.73 5.33
N ALA A 109 -1.13 5.98 6.30
CA ALA A 109 -0.47 4.76 6.75
C ALA A 109 -0.75 3.62 5.77
N GLY A 110 0.25 3.28 4.94
CA GLY A 110 0.17 2.26 3.91
C GLY A 110 -0.07 0.87 4.48
N ARG A 111 -0.57 -0.03 3.63
CA ARG A 111 -1.07 -1.35 4.09
C ARG A 111 0.01 -2.20 4.74
N VAL A 112 1.28 -2.03 4.39
CA VAL A 112 2.39 -2.76 5.05
C VAL A 112 2.39 -2.54 6.56
N LEU A 113 2.03 -1.35 7.03
CA LEU A 113 2.00 -0.99 8.45
C LEU A 113 0.79 -1.56 9.21
N SER A 114 -0.20 -2.13 8.51
CA SER A 114 -1.49 -2.50 9.09
C SER A 114 -1.44 -3.63 10.11
N GLY A 115 -0.43 -4.50 10.05
CA GLY A 115 -0.37 -5.69 10.91
C GLY A 115 -1.61 -6.59 10.78
N GLN A 116 -2.32 -6.53 9.64
CA GLN A 116 -3.37 -7.50 9.32
C GLN A 116 -2.78 -8.91 9.29
N LYS A 117 -3.60 -9.88 9.69
CA LYS A 117 -3.26 -11.30 9.61
C LYS A 117 -3.64 -11.74 8.21
N ARG A 118 -2.66 -12.11 7.40
CA ARG A 118 -2.85 -12.34 5.96
C ARG A 118 -2.36 -13.71 5.52
N GLY A 119 -2.02 -14.57 6.49
CA GLY A 119 -1.59 -15.93 6.20
C GLY A 119 -2.70 -16.67 5.46
N PRO A 120 -2.38 -17.42 4.39
CA PRO A 120 -3.36 -18.23 3.67
C PRO A 120 -4.03 -19.29 4.55
N GLN A 121 -3.45 -19.61 5.71
CA GLN A 121 -4.07 -20.49 6.70
C GLN A 121 -5.32 -19.87 7.36
N ALA A 122 -5.49 -18.55 7.27
CA ALA A 122 -6.69 -17.89 7.78
C ALA A 122 -7.90 -18.04 6.84
N LEU A 123 -7.69 -18.52 5.60
CA LEU A 123 -8.76 -18.76 4.62
C LEU A 123 -9.71 -19.89 5.07
N SER A 124 -9.17 -20.88 5.79
CA SER A 124 -9.90 -22.06 6.26
C SER A 124 -10.64 -21.84 7.59
N LEU A 125 -10.60 -20.63 8.15
CA LEU A 125 -11.27 -20.33 9.41
C LEU A 125 -12.77 -20.26 9.19
N ASP A 126 -13.52 -20.98 10.03
CA ASP A 126 -14.98 -20.88 10.08
C ASP A 126 -15.38 -19.44 10.42
N GLU A 127 -16.11 -18.81 9.48
CA GLU A 127 -16.57 -17.43 9.57
C GLU A 127 -17.46 -17.16 10.79
N SER A 128 -18.08 -18.20 11.35
CA SER A 128 -19.01 -18.12 12.49
C SER A 128 -18.31 -18.17 13.86
N SER A 129 -17.01 -18.43 13.89
CA SER A 129 -16.25 -18.51 15.14
C SER A 129 -15.82 -17.13 15.65
N ASP A 130 -15.79 -16.94 16.98
CA ASP A 130 -15.19 -15.75 17.63
C ASP A 130 -13.74 -15.51 17.16
N THR A 131 -13.05 -16.60 16.76
CA THR A 131 -11.73 -16.59 16.15
C THR A 131 -11.71 -15.76 14.86
N ALA A 132 -12.72 -15.89 13.98
CA ALA A 132 -12.78 -15.12 12.73
C ALA A 132 -12.79 -13.59 12.99
N GLY A 133 -13.50 -13.15 14.03
CA GLY A 133 -13.51 -11.75 14.46
C GLY A 133 -12.10 -11.22 14.81
N TYR A 134 -11.27 -12.04 15.45
CA TYR A 134 -9.88 -11.68 15.74
C TYR A 134 -9.02 -11.53 14.47
N PHE A 135 -9.15 -12.45 13.50
CA PHE A 135 -8.35 -12.45 12.26
C PHE A 135 -8.77 -11.35 11.27
N ARG A 136 -10.00 -10.82 11.39
CA ARG A 136 -10.48 -9.65 10.63
C ARG A 136 -9.87 -8.32 11.13
N ARG A 137 -9.32 -8.29 12.36
CA ARG A 137 -8.74 -7.08 12.96
C ARG A 137 -7.27 -6.89 12.61
N SER A 138 -6.93 -5.64 12.28
CA SER A 138 -5.58 -5.12 12.09
C SER A 138 -5.06 -4.40 13.34
N ARG A 139 -3.83 -3.90 13.29
CA ARG A 139 -3.25 -3.01 14.32
C ARG A 139 -4.09 -1.74 14.52
N TRP A 140 -4.76 -1.27 13.47
CA TRP A 140 -5.60 -0.07 13.49
C TRP A 140 -6.83 -0.18 14.38
N HIS A 141 -7.22 -1.40 14.77
CA HIS A 141 -8.36 -1.65 15.65
C HIS A 141 -8.00 -1.55 17.14
N SER A 142 -6.73 -1.35 17.46
CA SER A 142 -6.28 -1.07 18.82
C SER A 142 -6.52 0.40 19.16
N GLU A 143 -7.15 0.68 20.29
CA GLU A 143 -7.37 2.05 20.79
C GLU A 143 -6.06 2.84 20.90
N ALA A 144 -5.00 2.22 21.42
CA ALA A 144 -3.69 2.86 21.56
C ALA A 144 -3.09 3.25 20.20
N MET A 145 -3.29 2.41 19.18
CA MET A 145 -2.82 2.72 17.83
C MET A 145 -3.66 3.80 17.17
N ALA A 146 -4.99 3.74 17.30
CA ALA A 146 -5.86 4.78 16.78
C ALA A 146 -5.57 6.14 17.43
N ALA A 147 -5.28 6.17 18.74
CA ALA A 147 -4.83 7.37 19.44
C ALA A 147 -3.49 7.89 18.89
N MET A 148 -2.49 7.02 18.75
CA MET A 148 -1.19 7.39 18.15
C MET A 148 -1.36 7.98 16.75
N LEU A 149 -2.18 7.38 15.88
CA LEU A 149 -2.42 7.89 14.53
C LEU A 149 -3.03 9.30 14.55
N ARG A 150 -3.99 9.56 15.45
CA ARG A 150 -4.57 10.91 15.62
C ARG A 150 -3.55 11.92 16.10
N ASP A 151 -2.70 11.56 17.07
CA ASP A 151 -1.62 12.43 17.56
C ASP A 151 -0.60 12.74 16.46
N LEU A 152 -0.43 11.80 15.52
CA LEU A 152 0.37 11.98 14.31
C LEU A 152 -0.40 12.64 13.15
N GLY A 153 -1.66 13.04 13.33
CA GLY A 153 -2.47 13.63 12.26
C GLY A 153 -2.69 12.71 11.05
N ILE A 154 -2.58 11.39 11.24
CA ILE A 154 -2.85 10.38 10.20
C ILE A 154 -4.28 9.88 10.40
N PHE A 155 -5.15 10.19 9.45
CA PHE A 155 -6.57 9.83 9.51
C PHE A 155 -7.02 8.82 8.46
N ARG A 156 -6.13 8.47 7.52
CA ARG A 156 -6.35 7.42 6.53
C ARG A 156 -5.36 6.28 6.73
N VAL A 157 -5.88 5.06 6.66
CA VAL A 157 -5.10 3.82 6.76
C VAL A 157 -5.45 2.89 5.62
N GLU A 158 -4.46 2.18 5.12
CA GLU A 158 -4.67 1.21 4.04
C GLU A 158 -4.66 -0.22 4.57
N LEU A 159 -5.45 -1.05 3.89
CA LEU A 159 -5.74 -2.42 4.27
C LEU A 159 -5.73 -3.30 3.02
N ASP A 160 -5.32 -4.54 3.19
CA ASP A 160 -5.59 -5.60 2.23
C ASP A 160 -7.03 -6.09 2.35
N ASN A 161 -7.52 -6.72 1.29
CA ASN A 161 -8.72 -7.54 1.30
C ASN A 161 -8.36 -9.04 1.47
N PRO A 162 -8.09 -9.54 2.69
CA PRO A 162 -7.76 -10.95 2.90
C PRO A 162 -9.03 -11.81 2.85
N GLY A 163 -8.90 -13.13 2.67
CA GLY A 163 -10.03 -14.03 2.50
C GLY A 163 -11.05 -13.94 3.63
N GLN A 164 -10.61 -13.94 4.88
CA GLN A 164 -11.48 -13.86 6.06
C GLN A 164 -12.22 -12.53 6.24
N GLY A 165 -11.94 -11.52 5.39
CA GLY A 165 -12.54 -10.20 5.46
C GLY A 165 -11.85 -9.23 6.43
N VAL A 166 -12.48 -8.09 6.64
CA VAL A 166 -11.95 -6.95 7.42
C VAL A 166 -13.01 -6.50 8.41
N ALA A 167 -12.61 -6.19 9.64
CA ALA A 167 -13.51 -5.63 10.65
C ALA A 167 -13.73 -4.12 10.44
N PRO A 168 -14.84 -3.55 10.95
CA PRO A 168 -15.05 -2.10 10.88
C PRO A 168 -13.92 -1.33 11.56
N LEU A 169 -13.42 -0.30 10.89
CA LEU A 169 -12.43 0.62 11.45
C LEU A 169 -13.02 1.42 12.62
N PRO A 170 -12.19 1.79 13.61
CA PRO A 170 -12.64 2.65 14.70
C PRO A 170 -13.02 4.05 14.18
N PRO A 171 -13.92 4.76 14.89
CA PRO A 171 -14.33 6.11 14.51
C PRO A 171 -13.14 7.07 14.35
N GLY A 172 -13.21 7.90 13.31
CA GLY A 172 -12.18 8.89 12.98
C GLY A 172 -11.07 8.39 12.04
N LEU A 173 -11.03 7.09 11.72
CA LEU A 173 -10.19 6.56 10.66
C LEU A 173 -11.00 6.30 9.39
N ARG A 174 -10.39 6.62 8.24
CA ARG A 174 -10.87 6.29 6.89
C ARG A 174 -10.02 5.17 6.31
N GLY A 175 -10.67 4.20 5.68
CA GLY A 175 -10.02 3.02 5.14
C GLY A 175 -9.87 3.06 3.63
N THR A 176 -8.70 2.64 3.16
CA THR A 176 -8.46 2.23 1.78
C THR A 176 -8.31 0.72 1.70
N LEU A 177 -8.94 0.06 0.72
CA LEU A 177 -8.82 -1.38 0.49
C LEU A 177 -8.10 -1.70 -0.82
N HIS A 178 -7.02 -2.48 -0.77
CA HIS A 178 -6.31 -2.94 -1.97
C HIS A 178 -6.85 -4.26 -2.50
N THR A 179 -6.96 -4.38 -3.83
CA THR A 179 -7.48 -5.54 -4.55
C THR A 179 -6.77 -5.70 -5.91
N PRO A 180 -6.65 -6.91 -6.50
CA PRO A 180 -7.03 -8.21 -5.94
C PRO A 180 -5.91 -8.87 -5.13
N TYR A 181 -4.73 -8.25 -5.02
CA TYR A 181 -3.58 -8.90 -4.41
C TYR A 181 -3.46 -8.54 -2.94
N ALA A 182 -3.80 -9.47 -2.06
CA ALA A 182 -3.56 -9.36 -0.63
C ALA A 182 -2.11 -9.75 -0.33
N PHE A 183 -1.35 -8.84 0.29
CA PHE A 183 0.03 -9.06 0.69
C PHE A 183 0.10 -10.14 1.78
N VAL A 184 1.10 -11.01 1.80
CA VAL A 184 1.25 -12.03 2.85
C VAL A 184 2.48 -11.72 3.69
N THR A 185 3.64 -11.59 3.04
CA THR A 185 4.92 -11.33 3.69
C THR A 185 5.90 -10.69 2.71
N SER A 186 6.78 -9.83 3.23
CA SER A 186 7.85 -9.17 2.47
C SER A 186 9.14 -9.31 3.27
N SER A 187 10.24 -9.54 2.57
CA SER A 187 11.55 -9.73 3.17
C SER A 187 12.52 -8.65 2.73
N ARG A 188 13.34 -8.14 3.66
CA ARG A 188 14.52 -7.31 3.30
C ARG A 188 15.65 -8.15 2.67
N ASN A 189 15.66 -9.45 2.93
CA ASN A 189 16.55 -10.41 2.28
C ASN A 189 15.92 -10.85 0.95
N CYS A 190 16.01 -9.97 -0.04
CA CYS A 190 15.52 -10.24 -1.40
C CYS A 190 16.33 -11.39 -2.02
N PRO A 191 15.72 -12.49 -2.48
CA PRO A 191 16.47 -13.60 -3.08
C PRO A 191 17.18 -13.26 -4.41
N TRP A 192 16.89 -12.09 -4.98
CA TRP A 192 17.51 -11.55 -6.20
C TRP A 192 18.70 -10.62 -5.88
N ARG A 193 19.02 -10.43 -4.58
CA ARG A 193 20.14 -9.60 -4.13
C ARG A 193 21.01 -10.37 -3.15
N THR A 194 22.30 -10.07 -3.16
CA THR A 194 23.20 -10.51 -2.09
C THR A 194 22.79 -9.83 -0.79
N SER A 195 22.48 -10.62 0.23
CA SER A 195 22.14 -10.14 1.57
C SER A 195 23.21 -9.18 2.11
N GLY A 196 22.78 -8.06 2.69
CA GLY A 196 23.68 -7.03 3.23
C GLY A 196 24.36 -6.12 2.20
N SER A 197 24.22 -6.37 0.90
CA SER A 197 24.81 -5.48 -0.11
C SER A 197 24.08 -4.14 -0.20
N THR A 198 24.84 -3.06 -0.34
CA THR A 198 24.37 -1.70 -0.68
C THR A 198 24.48 -1.40 -2.18
N ALA A 199 24.93 -2.36 -2.99
CA ALA A 199 25.01 -2.18 -4.44
C ALA A 199 23.61 -2.05 -5.06
N ALA A 200 23.51 -1.30 -6.15
CA ALA A 200 22.27 -1.16 -6.91
C ALA A 200 21.65 -2.52 -7.27
N CYS A 201 20.32 -2.62 -7.17
CA CYS A 201 19.60 -3.82 -7.55
C CYS A 201 19.70 -4.04 -9.07
N ARG A 202 20.22 -5.21 -9.48
CA ARG A 202 20.30 -5.65 -10.89
C ARG A 202 19.35 -6.82 -11.20
N GLY A 203 18.55 -7.24 -10.22
CA GLY A 203 17.76 -8.46 -10.32
C GLY A 203 16.55 -8.31 -11.25
N PRO A 204 16.15 -9.36 -11.99
CA PRO A 204 14.98 -9.36 -12.85
C PRO A 204 13.68 -9.47 -12.03
N CYS A 205 13.42 -8.56 -11.08
CA CYS A 205 12.29 -8.65 -10.13
C CYS A 205 10.87 -8.59 -10.76
N GLY A 206 10.76 -8.77 -12.07
CA GLY A 206 9.50 -8.73 -12.82
C GLY A 206 8.80 -10.07 -12.97
N GLU A 207 9.51 -11.19 -12.87
CA GLU A 207 8.92 -12.53 -12.97
C GLU A 207 8.05 -12.84 -11.76
N VAL A 208 6.91 -13.47 -12.02
CA VAL A 208 5.96 -13.92 -11.00
C VAL A 208 6.17 -15.41 -10.79
N PHE A 209 6.54 -15.78 -9.56
CA PHE A 209 6.63 -17.16 -9.14
C PHE A 209 5.32 -17.57 -8.50
N ARG A 210 4.87 -18.77 -8.82
CA ARG A 210 3.74 -19.41 -8.16
C ARG A 210 4.26 -20.50 -7.25
N LEU A 211 3.92 -20.40 -5.97
CA LEU A 211 4.27 -21.37 -4.94
C LEU A 211 3.00 -22.14 -4.58
N ASP A 212 2.92 -23.36 -5.10
CA ASP A 212 1.88 -24.33 -4.76
C ASP A 212 2.42 -25.26 -3.66
N ALA A 213 1.74 -25.31 -2.52
CA ALA A 213 2.09 -26.23 -1.44
C ALA A 213 0.83 -26.64 -0.68
N ALA A 214 0.65 -27.93 -0.40
CA ALA A 214 -0.35 -28.35 0.58
C ALA A 214 0.09 -27.92 1.99
N PRO A 215 -0.81 -27.48 2.88
CA PRO A 215 -2.28 -27.45 2.76
C PRO A 215 -2.84 -26.07 2.34
N LEU A 216 -2.16 -25.30 1.49
CA LEU A 216 -2.64 -23.97 1.10
C LEU A 216 -3.89 -24.07 0.22
N GLU A 217 -4.96 -23.36 0.60
CA GLU A 217 -6.21 -23.29 -0.16
C GLU A 217 -6.11 -22.39 -1.41
N ALA A 218 -5.10 -21.51 -1.45
CA ALA A 218 -4.79 -20.66 -2.59
C ALA A 218 -3.26 -20.59 -2.80
N PRO A 219 -2.79 -20.50 -4.05
CA PRO A 219 -1.37 -20.38 -4.34
C PRO A 219 -0.80 -19.06 -3.79
N LEU A 220 0.45 -19.12 -3.31
CA LEU A 220 1.21 -17.91 -3.03
C LEU A 220 1.85 -17.40 -4.31
N LEU A 221 1.59 -16.14 -4.65
CA LEU A 221 2.20 -15.45 -5.77
C LEU A 221 3.36 -14.62 -5.24
N GLN A 222 4.58 -14.85 -5.73
CA GLN A 222 5.75 -14.10 -5.33
C GLN A 222 6.25 -13.24 -6.48
N ARG A 223 6.47 -11.95 -6.20
CA ARG A 223 7.15 -11.02 -7.11
C ARG A 223 8.15 -10.20 -6.32
N GLY A 224 9.39 -10.18 -6.80
CA GLY A 224 10.49 -9.57 -6.05
C GLY A 224 10.64 -10.19 -4.66
N ASN A 225 10.63 -9.35 -3.63
CA ASN A 225 10.81 -9.75 -2.24
C ASN A 225 9.50 -10.01 -1.49
N THR A 226 8.36 -10.05 -2.19
CA THR A 226 7.03 -10.01 -1.58
C THR A 226 6.14 -11.12 -2.11
N GLN A 227 5.38 -11.73 -1.20
CA GLN A 227 4.39 -12.76 -1.49
C GLN A 227 2.98 -12.22 -1.30
N PHE A 228 2.05 -12.73 -2.11
CA PHE A 228 0.65 -12.32 -2.15
C PHE A 228 -0.27 -13.54 -2.31
N VAL A 229 -1.53 -13.36 -1.95
CA VAL A 229 -2.64 -14.21 -2.37
C VAL A 229 -3.59 -13.34 -3.20
N GLU A 230 -4.12 -13.91 -4.27
CA GLU A 230 -5.16 -13.25 -5.06
C GLU A 230 -6.54 -13.48 -4.43
N LYS A 231 -7.22 -12.41 -4.07
CA LYS A 231 -8.64 -12.38 -3.68
C LYS A 231 -9.40 -11.40 -4.56
N ARG A 232 -10.32 -11.94 -5.35
CA ARG A 232 -11.27 -11.15 -6.14
C ARG A 232 -12.55 -10.92 -5.34
N GLY A 233 -13.25 -9.84 -5.68
CA GLY A 233 -14.49 -9.44 -5.01
C GLY A 233 -14.23 -8.53 -3.81
N LEU A 234 -15.16 -7.61 -3.55
CA LEU A 234 -15.11 -6.67 -2.45
C LEU A 234 -16.13 -7.06 -1.37
N PRO A 235 -15.99 -6.56 -0.13
CA PRO A 235 -17.08 -6.62 0.84
C PRO A 235 -18.37 -6.05 0.24
N ALA A 236 -19.52 -6.60 0.62
CA ALA A 236 -20.82 -6.17 0.09
C ALA A 236 -21.12 -4.69 0.38
N ASP A 237 -20.72 -4.20 1.56
CA ASP A 237 -20.82 -2.81 1.97
C ASP A 237 -19.50 -2.33 2.59
N PRO A 238 -18.52 -1.87 1.78
CA PRO A 238 -17.26 -1.36 2.28
C PRO A 238 -17.43 -0.14 3.19
N SER A 239 -18.44 0.71 2.93
CA SER A 239 -18.70 1.91 3.71
C SER A 239 -19.08 1.58 5.16
N SER A 240 -19.82 0.50 5.40
CA SER A 240 -20.10 0.00 6.76
C SER A 240 -18.84 -0.38 7.56
N LEU A 241 -17.73 -0.65 6.87
CA LEU A 241 -16.44 -0.99 7.48
C LEU A 241 -15.54 0.24 7.69
N GLY A 242 -16.03 1.45 7.38
CA GLY A 242 -15.22 2.66 7.35
C GLY A 242 -14.32 2.76 6.11
N ILE A 243 -14.59 1.98 5.07
CA ILE A 243 -13.82 1.99 3.81
C ILE A 243 -14.55 2.84 2.78
N ASP A 244 -13.91 3.93 2.39
CA ASP A 244 -14.40 4.88 1.38
C ASP A 244 -13.57 4.88 0.10
N ARG A 245 -12.49 4.09 0.03
CA ARG A 245 -11.59 3.99 -1.12
C ARG A 245 -11.19 2.56 -1.43
N VAL A 246 -11.13 2.21 -2.72
CA VAL A 246 -10.62 0.92 -3.21
C VAL A 246 -9.52 1.15 -4.25
N VAL A 247 -8.36 0.52 -4.06
CA VAL A 247 -7.22 0.59 -4.97
C VAL A 247 -7.12 -0.71 -5.75
N PHE A 248 -7.32 -0.62 -7.06
CA PHE A 248 -7.13 -1.72 -7.98
C PHE A 248 -5.68 -1.81 -8.45
N HIS A 249 -5.10 -3.00 -8.33
CA HIS A 249 -3.79 -3.35 -8.83
C HIS A 249 -3.93 -4.14 -10.14
N PRO A 250 -3.63 -3.54 -11.30
CA PRO A 250 -3.78 -4.20 -12.61
C PRO A 250 -2.79 -5.35 -12.82
N SER A 251 -1.69 -5.36 -12.05
CA SER A 251 -0.72 -6.45 -12.03
C SER A 251 -0.23 -6.69 -10.61
N LEU A 252 0.37 -7.86 -10.37
CA LEU A 252 0.91 -8.21 -9.07
C LEU A 252 1.93 -7.15 -8.58
N PRO A 253 1.79 -6.57 -7.39
CA PRO A 253 2.69 -5.50 -6.93
C PRO A 253 4.16 -5.96 -6.82
N ARG A 254 5.09 -5.01 -6.81
CA ARG A 254 6.54 -5.24 -6.68
C ARG A 254 7.14 -4.52 -5.48
#